data_AF-A0A6G0UFV7-F1
#
_entry.id   AF-A0A6G0UFV7-F1
#
_cell.length_a   1.000
_cell.length_b   1.000
_cell.length_c   1.000
_cell.angle_alpha   90.00
_cell.angle_beta   90.00
_cell.angle_gamma   90.00
#
_symmetry.space_group_name_H-M   'P 1'
#
loop_
_entity.id
_entity.type
_entity.pdbx_description
1 polymer ?
#
loop_
_entity_poly.entity_id
_entity_poly.type
_entity_poly.pdbx_seq_one_letter_code
_entity_poly.pdbx_strand_id
1 'polypeptide(L)'
;ASAMGFVLLKTEEKTEFIFFNKSVESVTLEKNISLYKMENFVFNIPGTKSDCSIPFKWALENKKAFDVFVIFTDSENSSEDLRPFEAVQEYRKQMNLPKTKVVVVGMAANKKTLKNPDDNQMLDIVGFDVSILEIIKNFVSEKI
;
A
#
# COMPACT_ATOMS: atom_id res chain seq x y z
N ALA A 1 -6.61 -8.81 -2.45
CA ALA A 1 -5.23 -8.31 -2.24
C ALA A 1 -4.18 -9.19 -2.94
N SER A 2 -4.06 -10.48 -2.60
CA SER A 2 -2.97 -11.36 -3.08
C SER A 2 -2.81 -11.40 -4.60
N ALA A 3 -3.88 -11.56 -5.37
CA ALA A 3 -3.78 -11.57 -6.83
C ALA A 3 -3.29 -10.24 -7.43
N MET A 4 -3.71 -9.09 -6.89
CA MET A 4 -3.24 -7.78 -7.34
C MET A 4 -1.77 -7.57 -6.97
N GLY A 5 -1.38 -7.94 -5.75
CA GLY A 5 0.02 -7.97 -5.33
C GLY A 5 0.87 -8.89 -6.20
N PHE A 6 0.33 -10.05 -6.60
CA PHE A 6 1.00 -10.97 -7.49
C PHE A 6 1.28 -10.33 -8.85
N VAL A 7 0.33 -9.59 -9.43
CA VAL A 7 0.58 -8.91 -10.70
C VAL A 7 1.67 -7.86 -10.53
N LEU A 8 1.62 -7.03 -9.48
CA LEU A 8 2.67 -6.04 -9.20
C LEU A 8 4.07 -6.68 -9.06
N LEU A 9 4.16 -7.82 -8.35
CA LEU A 9 5.41 -8.59 -8.22
C LEU A 9 5.96 -9.04 -9.59
N LYS A 10 5.07 -9.40 -10.52
CA LYS A 10 5.48 -9.86 -11.87
C LYS A 10 5.82 -8.70 -12.79
N THR A 11 5.16 -7.54 -12.65
CA THR A 11 5.30 -6.42 -13.60
C THR A 11 6.37 -5.42 -13.19
N GLU A 12 6.56 -5.16 -11.90
CA GLU A 12 7.50 -4.16 -11.42
C GLU A 12 8.89 -4.77 -11.17
N GLU A 13 9.94 -4.03 -11.49
CA GLU A 13 11.32 -4.51 -11.31
C GLU A 13 11.70 -4.65 -9.83
N LYS A 14 11.28 -3.67 -9.01
CA LYS A 14 11.58 -3.57 -7.59
C LYS A 14 10.29 -3.44 -6.80
N THR A 15 9.99 -4.47 -6.02
CA THR A 15 8.83 -4.50 -5.13
C THR A 15 9.22 -5.10 -3.81
N GLU A 16 8.74 -4.52 -2.72
CA GLU A 16 8.82 -5.11 -1.39
C GLU A 16 7.41 -5.26 -0.84
N PHE A 17 7.08 -6.48 -0.39
CA PHE A 17 5.78 -6.77 0.19
C PHE A 17 5.90 -6.80 1.70
N ILE A 18 4.98 -6.10 2.35
CA ILE A 18 4.80 -6.17 3.78
C ILE A 18 3.34 -6.47 4.10
N PHE A 19 3.12 -7.17 5.19
CA PHE A 19 1.82 -7.29 5.82
C PHE A 19 1.84 -6.51 7.11
N PHE A 20 0.76 -5.79 7.40
CA PHE A 20 0.71 -4.93 8.57
C PHE A 20 -0.62 -5.07 9.30
N ASN A 21 -0.53 -5.12 10.62
CA ASN A 21 -1.68 -5.14 11.51
C ASN A 21 -1.44 -4.23 12.74
N LYS A 22 -0.95 -4.76 13.87
CA LYS A 22 -0.25 -4.03 14.95
C LYS A 22 1.27 -3.97 14.73
N SER A 23 1.82 -4.88 13.92
CA SER A 23 3.24 -4.95 13.58
C SER A 23 3.40 -5.18 12.07
N VAL A 24 4.62 -4.98 11.57
CA VAL A 24 4.98 -5.30 10.19
C VAL A 24 5.63 -6.67 10.11
N GLU A 25 5.13 -7.49 9.21
CA GLU A 25 5.78 -8.71 8.76
C GLU A 25 6.28 -8.49 7.32
N SER A 26 7.60 -8.43 7.16
CA SER A 26 8.24 -8.30 5.85
C SER A 26 8.25 -9.63 5.12
N VAL A 27 7.99 -9.60 3.82
CA VAL A 27 7.86 -10.81 3.02
C VAL A 27 8.66 -10.67 1.75
N THR A 28 9.73 -11.44 1.69
CA THR A 28 10.54 -11.55 0.48
C THR A 28 9.87 -12.55 -0.45
N LEU A 29 9.19 -12.04 -1.47
CA LEU A 29 8.58 -12.85 -2.52
C LEU A 29 9.48 -12.89 -3.75
N GLU A 30 9.88 -14.09 -4.17
CA GLU A 30 10.60 -14.28 -5.43
C GLU A 30 9.66 -14.16 -6.63
N LYS A 31 10.16 -13.61 -7.74
CA LYS A 31 9.39 -13.48 -8.99
C LYS A 31 8.95 -14.82 -9.60
N ASN A 32 9.49 -15.96 -9.19
CA ASN A 32 9.09 -17.29 -9.65
C ASN A 32 7.95 -17.92 -8.80
N ILE A 33 7.51 -17.26 -7.72
CA ILE A 33 6.45 -17.78 -6.84
C ILE A 33 5.15 -17.99 -7.64
N SER A 34 4.34 -18.99 -7.25
CA SER A 34 2.99 -19.18 -7.77
C SER A 34 1.97 -18.35 -6.98
N LEU A 35 0.86 -17.99 -7.60
CA LEU A 35 -0.23 -17.28 -6.93
C LEU A 35 -0.73 -18.07 -5.71
N TYR A 36 -0.89 -19.38 -5.85
CA TYR A 36 -1.27 -20.28 -4.76
C TYR A 36 -0.34 -20.19 -3.54
N LYS A 37 0.98 -20.15 -3.76
CA LYS A 37 1.93 -20.00 -2.65
C LYS A 37 1.83 -18.63 -1.99
N MET A 38 1.62 -17.57 -2.78
CA MET A 38 1.41 -16.22 -2.25
C MET A 38 0.11 -16.15 -1.42
N GLU A 39 -0.98 -16.73 -1.92
CA GLU A 39 -2.26 -16.79 -1.18
C GLU A 39 -2.13 -17.58 0.11
N ASN A 40 -1.49 -18.75 0.09
CA ASN A 40 -1.23 -19.53 1.29
C ASN A 40 -0.39 -18.74 2.30
N PHE A 41 0.59 -17.96 1.84
CA PHE A 41 1.34 -17.09 2.72
C PHE A 41 0.42 -16.08 3.39
N VAL A 42 -0.36 -15.33 2.60
CA VAL A 42 -1.28 -14.29 3.11
C VAL A 42 -2.33 -14.87 4.07
N PHE A 43 -2.88 -16.04 3.75
CA PHE A 43 -3.94 -16.68 4.52
C PHE A 43 -3.48 -17.10 5.93
N ASN A 44 -2.20 -17.39 6.10
CA ASN A 44 -1.65 -17.81 7.39
C ASN A 44 -1.27 -16.63 8.31
N ILE A 45 -1.42 -15.39 7.84
CA ILE A 45 -1.14 -14.19 8.64
C ILE A 45 -2.37 -13.86 9.50
N PRO A 46 -2.23 -13.78 10.83
CA PRO A 46 -3.36 -13.45 11.69
C PRO A 46 -3.98 -12.09 11.37
N GLY A 47 -5.27 -12.08 11.01
CA GLY A 47 -6.04 -10.87 10.78
C GLY A 47 -6.34 -10.13 12.09
N THR A 48 -5.89 -8.87 12.20
CA THR A 48 -6.34 -7.94 13.24
C THR A 48 -6.58 -6.56 12.63
N LYS A 49 -7.09 -5.60 13.41
CA LYS A 49 -7.24 -4.21 12.95
C LYS A 49 -5.90 -3.68 12.40
N SER A 50 -5.95 -3.09 11.22
CA SER A 50 -4.82 -2.57 10.44
C SER A 50 -4.78 -1.05 10.48
N ASP A 51 -3.73 -0.46 11.05
CA ASP A 51 -3.46 0.98 10.96
C ASP A 51 -2.68 1.28 9.67
N CYS A 52 -3.27 2.09 8.77
CA CYS A 52 -2.66 2.44 7.48
C CYS A 52 -1.49 3.43 7.59
N SER A 53 -1.18 3.93 8.79
CA SER A 53 0.04 4.73 9.05
C SER A 53 1.29 3.85 9.20
N ILE A 54 1.12 2.56 9.54
CA ILE A 54 2.23 1.63 9.85
C ILE A 54 3.23 1.48 8.70
N PRO A 55 2.83 1.29 7.43
CA PRO A 55 3.78 1.11 6.34
C PRO A 55 4.78 2.28 6.22
N PHE A 56 4.31 3.52 6.43
CA PHE A 56 5.16 4.70 6.34
C PHE A 56 6.14 4.80 7.51
N LYS A 57 5.65 4.54 8.74
CA LYS A 57 6.48 4.51 9.95
C LYS A 57 7.56 3.44 9.85
N TRP A 58 7.18 2.22 9.44
CA TRP A 58 8.12 1.13 9.24
C TRP A 58 9.18 1.47 8.18
N ALA A 59 8.77 2.05 7.04
CA ALA A 59 9.72 2.42 6.00
C ALA A 59 10.70 3.50 6.50
N LEU A 60 10.22 4.46 7.28
CA LEU A 60 11.04 5.51 7.90
C LEU A 60 12.04 4.94 8.92
N GLU A 61 11.56 4.12 9.86
CA GLU A 61 12.38 3.47 10.90
C GLU A 61 13.50 2.61 10.28
N ASN A 62 13.19 1.92 9.19
CA ASN A 62 14.14 1.08 8.46
C ASN A 62 14.93 1.83 7.39
N LYS A 63 14.74 3.15 7.25
CA LYS A 63 15.39 4.01 6.24
C LYS A 63 15.25 3.46 4.80
N LYS A 64 14.09 2.90 4.48
CA LYS A 64 13.78 2.35 3.16
C LYS A 64 13.12 3.41 2.29
N ALA A 65 13.74 3.68 1.14
CA ALA A 65 13.25 4.63 0.15
C ALA A 65 12.25 3.95 -0.80
N PHE A 66 11.05 4.51 -0.89
CA PHE A 66 9.97 4.05 -1.77
C PHE A 66 9.40 5.22 -2.57
N ASP A 67 9.32 5.05 -3.88
CA ASP A 67 8.69 6.01 -4.78
C ASP A 67 7.15 5.90 -4.72
N VAL A 68 6.63 4.70 -4.45
CA VAL A 68 5.19 4.42 -4.44
C VAL A 68 4.86 3.44 -3.31
N PHE A 69 3.84 3.79 -2.53
CA PHE A 69 3.15 2.87 -1.62
C PHE A 69 1.82 2.45 -2.24
N VAL A 70 1.57 1.14 -2.35
CA VAL A 70 0.27 0.59 -2.75
C VAL A 70 -0.30 -0.20 -1.57
N ILE A 71 -1.39 0.30 -0.99
CA ILE A 71 -2.01 -0.25 0.21
C ILE A 71 -3.32 -0.95 -0.19
N PHE A 72 -3.38 -2.27 -0.03
CA PHE A 72 -4.62 -3.03 -0.15
C PHE A 72 -5.25 -3.18 1.23
N THR A 73 -6.47 -2.67 1.41
CA THR A 73 -7.16 -2.71 2.71
C THR A 73 -8.66 -2.86 2.50
N ASP A 74 -9.38 -3.49 3.43
CA ASP A 74 -10.84 -3.47 3.49
C ASP A 74 -11.39 -2.14 4.02
N SER A 75 -10.51 -1.15 4.27
CA SER A 75 -10.80 0.23 4.68
C SER A 75 -11.65 0.35 5.96
N GLU A 76 -11.71 -0.70 6.79
CA GLU A 76 -12.49 -0.65 8.03
C GLU A 76 -11.81 0.17 9.15
N ASN A 77 -10.50 0.39 9.10
CA ASN A 77 -9.79 0.99 10.22
C ASN A 77 -9.78 2.51 10.24
N SER A 78 -10.59 2.99 11.19
CA SER A 78 -10.47 4.21 11.96
C SER A 78 -9.47 4.00 13.11
N SER A 79 -8.33 4.67 13.07
CA SER A 79 -7.68 5.12 14.32
C SER A 79 -7.87 6.62 14.41
N GLU A 80 -8.36 7.07 15.56
CA GLU A 80 -8.42 8.49 15.96
C GLU A 80 -7.01 9.07 16.17
N ASP A 81 -5.98 8.22 16.20
CA ASP A 81 -4.58 8.60 16.32
C ASP A 81 -3.88 8.60 14.95
N LEU A 82 -3.27 9.75 14.62
CA LEU A 82 -2.44 10.05 13.45
C LEU A 82 -3.07 9.64 12.12
N ARG A 83 -3.61 10.63 11.40
CA ARG A 83 -4.17 10.40 10.06
C ARG A 83 -3.06 9.77 9.19
N PRO A 84 -3.29 8.68 8.44
CA PRO A 84 -2.28 8.08 7.55
C PRO A 84 -1.56 9.09 6.64
N PHE A 85 -2.24 10.18 6.28
CA PHE A 85 -1.68 11.38 5.64
C PHE A 85 -0.49 11.98 6.41
N GLU A 86 -0.57 12.18 7.72
CA GLU A 86 0.52 12.77 8.53
C GLU A 86 1.75 11.87 8.52
N ALA A 87 1.56 10.56 8.58
CA ALA A 87 2.66 9.60 8.55
C ALA A 87 3.39 9.60 7.20
N VAL A 88 2.67 9.69 6.07
CA VAL A 88 3.36 9.81 4.77
C VAL A 88 4.04 11.16 4.61
N GLN A 89 3.47 12.26 5.11
CA GLN A 89 4.12 13.56 5.06
C GLN A 89 5.43 13.57 5.86
N GLU A 90 5.44 12.95 7.04
CA GLU A 90 6.65 12.81 7.84
C GLU A 90 7.69 11.93 7.13
N TYR A 91 7.27 10.81 6.53
CA TYR A 91 8.13 9.96 5.72
C TYR A 91 8.78 10.74 4.57
N ARG A 92 7.99 11.46 3.77
CA ARG A 92 8.48 12.27 2.63
C ARG A 92 9.50 13.31 3.10
N LYS A 93 9.23 13.98 4.21
CA LYS A 93 10.11 15.01 4.78
C LYS A 93 11.41 14.42 5.29
N GLN A 94 11.36 13.39 6.13
CA GLN A 94 12.57 12.81 6.75
C GLN A 94 13.44 12.04 5.75
N MET A 95 12.82 11.38 4.77
CA MET A 95 13.55 10.65 3.73
C MET A 95 13.99 11.54 2.56
N ASN A 96 13.59 12.82 2.55
CA ASN A 96 13.80 13.76 1.44
C ASN A 96 13.24 13.23 0.10
N LEU A 97 12.03 12.68 0.14
CA LEU A 97 11.30 12.10 -1.00
C LEU A 97 9.94 12.79 -1.19
N PRO A 98 9.89 14.09 -1.56
CA PRO A 98 8.64 14.84 -1.63
C PRO A 98 7.65 14.30 -2.68
N LYS A 99 8.12 13.52 -3.65
CA LYS A 99 7.31 12.97 -4.75
C LYS A 99 6.76 11.57 -4.48
N THR A 100 6.99 10.98 -3.29
CA THR A 100 6.47 9.64 -2.98
C THR A 100 4.96 9.62 -3.12
N LYS A 101 4.44 8.68 -3.92
CA LYS A 101 3.00 8.52 -4.17
C LYS A 101 2.39 7.47 -3.27
N VAL A 102 1.12 7.65 -2.92
CA VAL A 102 0.32 6.67 -2.18
C VAL A 102 -0.91 6.32 -2.98
N VAL A 103 -1.12 5.02 -3.20
CA VAL A 103 -2.36 4.47 -3.73
C VAL A 103 -2.98 3.60 -2.65
N VAL A 104 -4.22 3.91 -2.29
CA VAL A 104 -5.05 3.06 -1.43
C VAL A 104 -6.08 2.35 -2.31
N VAL A 105 -6.09 1.02 -2.24
CA VAL A 105 -7.07 0.17 -2.93
C VAL A 105 -7.99 -0.45 -1.88
N GLY A 106 -9.18 0.13 -1.76
CA GLY A 106 -10.29 -0.33 -0.94
C GLY A 106 -10.88 -1.62 -1.50
N MET A 107 -10.70 -2.71 -0.76
CA MET A 107 -11.08 -4.07 -1.13
C MET A 107 -12.52 -4.43 -0.73
N ALA A 108 -13.15 -3.58 0.07
CA ALA A 108 -14.56 -3.62 0.40
C ALA A 108 -15.22 -2.29 0.01
N ALA A 109 -16.48 -2.34 -0.43
CA ALA A 109 -17.23 -1.15 -0.79
C ALA A 109 -17.67 -0.39 0.47
N ASN A 110 -16.82 0.50 0.97
CA ASN A 110 -17.17 1.45 2.03
C ASN A 110 -16.89 2.90 1.58
N LYS A 111 -17.50 3.85 2.29
CA LYS A 111 -17.42 5.29 1.96
C LYS A 111 -16.24 6.00 2.65
N LYS A 112 -15.23 5.26 3.13
CA LYS A 112 -14.10 5.84 3.87
C LYS A 112 -12.95 6.15 2.91
N THR A 113 -12.46 7.39 2.96
CA THR A 113 -11.29 7.86 2.21
C THR A 113 -10.12 8.02 3.17
N LEU A 114 -8.94 7.56 2.76
CA LEU A 114 -7.66 7.79 3.44
C LEU A 114 -6.86 8.91 2.79
N LYS A 115 -7.23 9.31 1.56
CA LYS A 115 -6.67 10.46 0.86
C LYS A 115 -6.96 11.77 1.58
N ASN A 116 -5.92 12.61 1.71
CA ASN A 116 -6.08 14.04 1.93
C ASN A 116 -6.48 14.71 0.59
N PRO A 117 -7.62 15.42 0.50
CA PRO A 117 -8.05 16.10 -0.72
C PRO A 117 -7.02 17.05 -1.32
N ASP A 118 -6.17 17.67 -0.49
CA ASP A 118 -5.16 18.64 -0.93
C ASP A 118 -3.85 17.97 -1.38
N ASP A 119 -3.73 16.64 -1.23
CA ASP A 119 -2.54 15.88 -1.58
C ASP A 119 -2.69 15.21 -2.95
N ASN A 120 -2.11 15.83 -3.97
CA ASN A 120 -2.09 15.32 -5.34
C ASN A 120 -1.17 14.09 -5.52
N GLN A 121 -0.39 13.70 -4.51
CA GLN A 121 0.40 12.47 -4.51
C GLN A 121 -0.34 11.32 -3.81
N MET A 122 -1.64 11.47 -3.53
CA MET A 122 -2.50 10.41 -3.01
C MET A 122 -3.66 10.09 -3.96
N LEU A 123 -3.95 8.80 -4.10
CA LEU A 123 -5.06 8.27 -4.88
C LEU A 123 -5.79 7.18 -4.10
N ASP A 124 -7.12 7.33 -3.97
CA ASP A 124 -8.00 6.31 -3.40
C ASP A 124 -8.82 5.66 -4.52
N ILE A 125 -8.79 4.33 -4.57
CA ILE A 125 -9.51 3.50 -5.54
C ILE A 125 -10.33 2.48 -4.75
N VAL A 126 -11.56 2.20 -5.17
CA VAL A 126 -12.39 1.14 -4.58
C VAL A 126 -12.67 0.07 -5.63
N GLY A 127 -12.48 -1.19 -5.27
CA GLY A 127 -12.86 -2.34 -6.08
C GLY A 127 -11.74 -3.35 -6.30
N PHE A 128 -12.02 -4.31 -7.17
CA PHE A 128 -11.12 -5.40 -7.53
C PHE A 128 -11.27 -5.73 -9.02
N ASP A 129 -10.71 -4.86 -9.86
CA ASP A 129 -10.78 -4.96 -11.32
C ASP A 129 -9.36 -4.80 -11.92
N VAL A 130 -9.12 -5.41 -13.08
CA VAL A 130 -7.84 -5.32 -13.82
C VAL A 130 -7.47 -3.89 -14.21
N SER A 131 -8.47 -3.02 -14.45
CA SER A 131 -8.30 -1.60 -14.75
C SER A 131 -7.63 -0.83 -13.62
N ILE A 132 -7.72 -1.31 -12.37
CA ILE A 132 -7.07 -0.67 -11.21
C ILE A 132 -5.55 -0.61 -11.42
N LEU A 133 -4.95 -1.66 -12.00
CA LEU A 133 -3.51 -1.67 -12.28
C LEU A 133 -3.13 -0.62 -13.33
N GLU A 134 -3.97 -0.40 -14.33
CA GLU A 134 -3.75 0.64 -15.33
C GLU A 134 -3.90 2.05 -14.73
N ILE A 135 -4.89 2.24 -13.85
CA ILE A 135 -5.06 3.49 -13.11
C ILE A 135 -3.83 3.78 -12.24
N ILE A 136 -3.35 2.79 -11.49
CA ILE A 136 -2.12 2.91 -10.68
C ILE A 136 -0.95 3.31 -11.58
N LYS A 137 -0.76 2.62 -12.71
CA LYS A 137 0.31 2.91 -13.65
C LYS A 137 0.23 4.35 -14.17
N ASN A 138 -0.96 4.80 -14.57
CA ASN A 138 -1.16 6.15 -15.11
C ASN A 138 -0.90 7.22 -14.05
N PHE A 139 -1.39 7.01 -12.82
CA PHE A 139 -1.14 7.92 -11.70
C PHE A 139 0.34 8.00 -11.34
N VAL A 140 1.01 6.85 -11.22
CA VAL A 140 2.46 6.80 -10.95
C VAL A 140 3.25 7.48 -12.06
N SER A 141 2.80 7.36 -13.31
CA SER A 141 3.43 7.99 -14.49
C SER A 141 2.99 9.44 -14.74
N GLU A 142 2.23 10.08 -13.85
CA GLU A 142 1.73 11.47 -13.98
C GLU A 142 0.87 11.71 -15.23
N LYS A 143 0.14 10.68 -15.69
CA LYS A 143 -0.81 10.79 -16.81
C LYS A 143 -2.22 11.18 -16.37
N ILE A 144 -2.50 11.04 -15.08
CA ILE A 144 -3.75 11.42 -14.39
C ILE A 144 -3.42 11.97 -13.00
#